data_AF-A0A8I6YDE4-F1
#
_entry.id   AF-A0A8I6YDE4-F1
#
_cell.length_a   1.000
_cell.length_b   1.000
_cell.length_c   1.000
_cell.angle_alpha   90.00
_cell.angle_beta   90.00
_cell.angle_gamma   90.00
#
_symmetry.space_group_name_H-M   'P 1'
#
loop_
_entity.id
_entity.type
_entity.pdbx_description
1 polymer ?
#
loop_
_entity_poly.entity_id
_entity_poly.type
_entity_poly.pdbx_seq_one_letter_code
_entity_poly.pdbx_strand_id
1 'polypeptide(L)'
;MNVKSCGAVINLRKWSESVGAKGLLNVAWVNVSNIPLDKRHEKNIAYVGSLVGVTLEIDKATINRPESVRIKLGCRDAEDIPASAEGVLG
;
A
#
# COMPACT_ATOMS: atom_id res chain seq x y z
N MET A 1 23.95 -18.26 -33.31
CA MET A 1 22.93 -19.33 -33.17
C MET A 1 21.60 -18.75 -33.60
N ASN A 2 21.00 -19.25 -34.68
CA ASN A 2 19.82 -18.65 -35.33
C ASN A 2 18.58 -19.44 -34.91
N VAL A 3 17.62 -18.79 -34.24
CA VAL A 3 16.39 -19.41 -33.69
C VAL A 3 15.45 -19.94 -34.79
N LYS A 4 15.69 -19.59 -36.06
CA LYS A 4 14.81 -19.97 -37.17
C LYS A 4 14.75 -21.47 -37.49
N SER A 5 15.68 -22.29 -37.01
CA SER A 5 15.82 -23.70 -37.43
C SER A 5 15.45 -24.75 -36.38
N CYS A 6 14.92 -24.38 -35.21
CA CYS A 6 14.65 -25.33 -34.11
C CYS A 6 13.17 -25.52 -33.75
N GLY A 7 12.22 -25.05 -34.57
CA GLY A 7 10.79 -25.21 -34.29
C GLY A 7 10.30 -24.45 -33.06
N ALA A 8 11.04 -23.44 -32.61
CA ALA A 8 10.67 -22.61 -31.47
C ALA A 8 9.39 -21.82 -31.77
N VAL A 9 8.38 -21.98 -30.93
CA VAL A 9 7.14 -21.20 -30.99
C VAL A 9 7.29 -19.98 -30.07
N ILE A 10 7.27 -18.79 -30.66
CA ILE A 10 7.31 -17.53 -29.90
C ILE A 10 5.87 -17.11 -29.62
N ASN A 11 5.46 -17.20 -28.36
CA ASN A 11 4.18 -16.66 -27.91
C ASN A 11 4.35 -15.17 -27.53
N LEU A 12 4.04 -14.28 -28.47
CA LEU A 12 3.95 -12.85 -28.21
C LEU A 12 2.57 -12.54 -27.63
N ARG A 13 2.53 -12.17 -26.35
CA ARG A 13 1.33 -11.59 -25.74
C ARG A 13 1.49 -10.07 -25.71
N LYS A 14 0.41 -9.33 -26.02
CA LYS A 14 0.39 -7.87 -25.86
C LYS A 14 0.67 -7.57 -24.38
N TRP A 15 1.63 -6.68 -24.12
CA TRP A 15 1.87 -6.19 -22.77
C TRP A 15 0.58 -5.59 -22.22
N SER A 16 0.07 -6.12 -21.11
CA SER A 16 -1.08 -5.55 -20.42
C SER A 16 -0.58 -4.70 -19.27
N GLU A 17 -1.16 -3.51 -19.11
CA GLU A 17 -0.85 -2.60 -17.99
C GLU A 17 -1.11 -3.26 -16.62
N SER A 18 -1.91 -4.33 -16.59
CA SER A 18 -2.13 -5.19 -15.43
C SER A 18 -0.88 -5.97 -14.98
N VAL A 19 0.18 -6.08 -15.80
CA VAL A 19 1.46 -6.68 -15.42
C VAL A 19 2.30 -5.64 -14.67
N GLY A 20 1.85 -5.28 -13.47
CA GLY A 20 2.69 -4.64 -12.45
C GLY A 20 2.55 -3.13 -12.25
N ALA A 21 2.04 -2.37 -13.21
CA ALA A 21 1.90 -0.91 -13.10
C ALA A 21 0.43 -0.46 -13.23
N LYS A 22 -0.28 -0.37 -12.10
CA LYS A 22 -1.55 0.35 -12.08
C LYS A 22 -1.27 1.85 -12.15
N GLY A 23 -1.76 2.53 -13.19
CA GLY A 23 -1.69 4.00 -13.31
C GLY A 23 -2.49 4.74 -12.22
N LEU A 24 -3.37 4.04 -11.50
CA LEU A 24 -4.15 4.53 -10.39
C LEU A 24 -4.01 3.57 -9.20
N LEU A 25 -3.64 4.10 -8.03
CA LEU A 25 -3.66 3.33 -6.79
C LEU A 25 -5.11 3.03 -6.41
N ASN A 26 -5.37 1.81 -5.92
CA ASN A 26 -6.60 1.54 -5.19
C ASN A 26 -6.58 2.36 -3.90
N VAL A 27 -7.75 2.82 -3.46
CA VAL A 27 -7.89 3.65 -2.26
C VAL A 27 -8.78 2.95 -1.26
N ALA A 28 -8.29 2.80 -0.03
CA ALA A 28 -9.02 2.16 1.06
C ALA A 28 -8.91 2.99 2.35
N TRP A 29 -9.98 3.00 3.13
CA TRP A 29 -9.95 3.50 4.50
C TRP A 29 -9.60 2.34 5.43
N VAL A 30 -8.55 2.49 6.23
CA VAL A 30 -8.12 1.49 7.21
C VAL A 30 -8.05 2.09 8.60
N ASN A 31 -8.21 1.24 9.62
CA ASN A 31 -7.98 1.61 11.02
C ASN A 31 -6.62 1.08 11.44
N VAL A 32 -5.76 1.97 11.91
CA VAL A 32 -4.41 1.64 12.39
C VAL A 32 -4.41 1.71 13.90
N SER A 33 -4.16 0.57 14.53
CA SER A 33 -4.06 0.42 15.99
C SER A 33 -2.60 0.45 16.45
N ASN A 34 -2.39 0.39 17.76
CA ASN A 34 -1.09 0.22 18.40
C ASN A 34 -0.04 1.34 18.17
N ILE A 35 -0.47 2.54 17.75
CA ILE A 35 0.37 3.74 17.81
C ILE A 35 0.20 4.37 19.19
N PRO A 36 1.27 4.56 19.99
CA PRO A 36 1.22 5.24 21.28
C PRO A 36 0.59 6.63 21.15
N LEU A 37 -0.37 6.98 22.01
CA LEU A 37 -1.16 8.21 21.90
C LEU A 37 -0.29 9.48 21.88
N ASP A 38 0.77 9.51 22.68
CA ASP A 38 1.77 10.57 22.75
C ASP A 38 2.60 10.71 21.47
N LYS A 39 2.68 9.64 20.66
CA LYS A 39 3.38 9.61 19.38
C LYS A 39 2.47 9.79 18.17
N ARG A 40 1.15 10.01 18.36
CA ARG A 40 0.18 10.20 17.25
C ARG A 40 0.19 11.61 16.66
N HIS A 41 1.36 12.03 16.21
CA HIS A 41 1.48 13.22 15.36
C HIS A 41 1.31 12.82 13.89
N GLU A 42 0.89 13.78 13.06
CA GLU A 42 0.59 13.57 11.64
C GLU A 42 1.73 12.85 10.90
N LYS A 43 2.99 13.22 11.19
CA LYS A 43 4.19 12.59 10.61
C LYS A 43 4.33 11.11 10.97
N ASN A 44 4.10 10.76 12.23
CA ASN A 44 4.22 9.38 12.69
C ASN A 44 3.08 8.51 12.15
N ILE A 45 1.86 9.05 12.10
CA ILE A 45 0.72 8.35 11.51
C ILE A 45 0.97 8.13 10.01
N ALA A 46 1.46 9.15 9.29
CA ALA A 46 1.80 9.02 7.88
C ALA A 46 2.92 8.00 7.65
N TYR A 47 3.93 7.96 8.53
CA TYR A 47 4.98 6.94 8.51
C TYR A 47 4.42 5.53 8.72
N VAL A 48 3.55 5.31 9.71
CA VAL A 48 2.94 3.98 9.92
C VAL A 48 2.11 3.54 8.72
N GLY A 49 1.34 4.46 8.11
CA GLY A 49 0.65 4.17 6.86
C GLY A 49 1.60 3.81 5.72
N SER A 50 2.77 4.46 5.65
CA SER A 50 3.82 4.22 4.64
C SER A 50 4.39 2.80 4.64
N LEU A 51 4.26 2.07 5.76
CA LEU A 51 4.70 0.68 5.86
C LEU A 51 3.87 -0.26 4.97
N VAL A 52 2.65 0.15 4.63
CA VAL A 52 1.67 -0.67 3.91
C VAL A 52 1.25 -0.06 2.57
N GLY A 53 1.23 1.28 2.47
CA GLY A 53 0.87 1.99 1.25
C GLY A 53 1.11 3.48 1.36
N VAL A 54 0.66 4.27 0.39
CA VAL A 54 0.81 5.73 0.42
C VAL A 54 -0.28 6.33 1.28
N THR A 55 0.06 7.04 2.36
CA THR A 55 -0.92 7.77 3.18
C THR A 55 -1.43 8.98 2.39
N LEU A 56 -2.70 8.96 1.99
CA LEU A 56 -3.35 10.02 1.22
C LEU A 56 -4.06 11.02 2.13
N GLU A 57 -4.65 10.54 3.23
CA GLU A 57 -5.44 11.36 4.15
C GLU A 57 -5.42 10.75 5.56
N ILE A 58 -5.44 11.59 6.59
CA ILE A 58 -5.56 11.19 7.99
C ILE A 58 -6.84 11.81 8.54
N ASP A 59 -7.74 10.97 9.09
CA ASP A 59 -8.96 11.46 9.72
C ASP A 59 -8.61 12.08 11.09
N LYS A 60 -8.51 13.42 11.11
CA LYS A 60 -8.12 14.20 12.29
C LYS A 60 -9.07 13.99 13.48
N ALA A 61 -10.33 13.62 13.24
CA ALA A 61 -11.28 13.34 14.32
C ALA A 61 -10.97 12.03 15.06
N THR A 62 -10.10 11.18 14.51
CA THR A 62 -9.73 9.88 15.09
C THR A 62 -8.38 9.84 15.76
N ILE A 63 -7.55 10.87 15.60
CA ILE A 63 -6.16 10.90 16.11
C ILE A 63 -6.11 10.58 17.62
N ASN A 64 -7.02 11.18 18.39
CA ASN A 64 -7.08 11.05 19.85
C ASN A 64 -7.95 9.88 20.34
N ARG A 65 -8.54 9.07 19.44
CA ARG A 65 -9.35 7.91 19.85
C ARG A 65 -8.45 6.83 20.44
N PRO A 66 -8.72 6.27 21.62
CA PRO A 66 -7.81 5.30 22.25
C PRO A 66 -7.46 4.11 21.36
N GLU A 67 -8.45 3.56 20.65
CA GLU A 67 -8.32 2.29 19.93
C GLU A 67 -7.48 2.37 18.65
N SER A 68 -7.75 3.37 17.79
CA SER A 68 -7.14 3.44 16.46
C SER A 68 -7.26 4.83 15.83
N VAL A 69 -6.40 5.07 14.84
CA VAL A 69 -6.49 6.21 13.91
C VAL A 69 -6.94 5.70 12.55
N ARG A 70 -7.92 6.37 11.95
CA ARG A 70 -8.40 6.06 10.62
C ARG A 70 -7.60 6.83 9.58
N ILE A 71 -7.06 6.11 8.60
CA ILE A 71 -6.28 6.71 7.50
C ILE A 71 -6.77 6.21 6.15
N LYS A 72 -6.59 7.03 5.13
CA LYS A 72 -6.86 6.70 3.74
C LYS A 72 -5.54 6.31 3.08
N LEU A 73 -5.46 5.06 2.64
CA LEU A 73 -4.27 4.51 1.99
C LEU A 73 -4.50 4.37 0.49
N GLY A 74 -3.49 4.80 -0.28
CA GLY A 74 -3.27 4.37 -1.65
C GLY A 74 -2.44 3.09 -1.66
N CYS A 75 -2.97 2.01 -2.23
CA CYS A 75 -2.33 0.69 -2.26
C CYS A 75 -2.46 0.06 -3.66
N ARG A 76 -1.70 -1.00 -3.91
CA ARG A 76 -1.80 -1.74 -5.18
C ARG A 76 -3.12 -2.49 -5.27
N ASP A 77 -3.54 -3.13 -4.19
CA ASP A 77 -4.81 -3.83 -4.07
C ASP A 77 -5.38 -3.60 -2.67
N ALA A 78 -6.67 -3.31 -2.58
CA ALA A 78 -7.35 -3.05 -1.32
C ALA A 78 -7.75 -4.34 -0.59
N GLU A 79 -7.88 -5.44 -1.34
CA GLU A 79 -8.22 -6.76 -0.81
C GLU A 79 -6.98 -7.50 -0.26
N ASP A 80 -5.77 -7.04 -0.61
CA ASP A 80 -4.48 -7.66 -0.25
C ASP A 80 -3.62 -6.75 0.64
N ILE A 81 -4.29 -5.97 1.50
CA ILE A 81 -3.60 -5.15 2.51
C ILE A 81 -3.16 -6.10 3.65
N PRO A 82 -1.86 -6.14 4.01
CA PRO A 82 -1.37 -6.99 5.09
C PRO A 82 -2.06 -6.64 6.43
N ALA A 83 -2.40 -7.66 7.21
CA ALA A 83 -3.05 -7.50 8.51
C ALA A 83 -2.17 -6.78 9.55
N SER A 84 -0.85 -6.84 9.39
CA SER A 84 0.12 -6.21 10.29
C SER A 84 1.39 -5.80 9.55
N ALA A 85 1.99 -4.68 9.95
CA ALA A 85 3.32 -4.26 9.54
C ALA A 85 4.02 -3.61 10.74
N GLU A 86 5.34 -3.76 10.82
CA GLU A 86 6.16 -3.25 11.91
C GLU A 86 7.10 -2.15 11.43
N GLY A 87 7.34 -1.15 12.28
CA GLY A 87 8.24 -0.04 11.99
C GLY A 87 8.67 0.64 13.29
N VAL A 88 9.78 1.38 13.23
CA VAL A 88 10.35 2.06 14.40
C VAL A 88 9.94 3.53 14.36
N LEU A 89 9.30 3.98 15.44
CA LEU A 89 8.97 5.40 15.64
C LEU A 89 10.16 6.11 16.32
N GLY A 90 10.59 7.23 15.75
CA GLY A 90 11.57 8.15 16.33
C GLY A 90 11.00 9.08 17.40
#